data_AF-A0A2P6FFV5-F1
#
_entry.id   AF-A0A2P6FFV5-F1
#
_cell.length_a   1.000
_cell.length_b   1.000
_cell.length_c   1.000
_cell.angle_alpha   90.00
_cell.angle_beta   90.00
_cell.angle_gamma   90.00
#
_symmetry.space_group_name_H-M   'P 1'
#
loop_
_entity.id
_entity.type
_entity.pdbx_description
1 polymer ?
#
loop_
_entity_poly.entity_id
_entity_poly.type
_entity_poly.pdbx_seq_one_letter_code
_entity_poly.pdbx_strand_id
1 'polypeptide(L)'
;MRKCLFWTTNNWDYWFKIEKYRFFNQQPCLNDFYHSYPEDIKIAKELNFNSLRTSIQWTRLIPDGKTINPKGVAFYNNVINEMLKNNIKPIINLFHFDMPHWAQEKGGWLSREVVDAFAFYAKTCFELFGDCVEMFATFNEPIVVVEGGYWYDWHRPNEVYMQAGMQAQWNSLIAHFKAVKE
;
A
#
# COMPACT_ATOMS: atom_id res chain seq x y z
N MET A 1 -14.07 5.10 18.83
CA MET A 1 -13.20 4.82 17.66
C MET A 1 -12.88 3.34 17.66
N ARG A 2 -13.41 2.58 16.71
CA ARG A 2 -13.05 1.16 16.53
C ARG A 2 -11.59 1.15 16.06
N LYS A 3 -10.70 0.49 16.80
CA LYS A 3 -9.28 0.42 16.43
C LYS A 3 -9.18 -0.35 15.12
N CYS A 4 -8.80 0.32 14.03
CA CYS A 4 -8.16 -0.38 12.91
C CYS A 4 -6.96 -1.13 13.50
N LEU A 5 -7.05 -2.46 13.58
CA LEU A 5 -5.96 -3.28 14.10
C LEU A 5 -4.79 -3.18 13.11
N PHE A 6 -3.87 -2.26 13.37
CA PHE A 6 -2.57 -2.19 12.72
C PHE A 6 -1.65 -3.18 13.43
N TRP A 7 -1.47 -4.36 12.84
CA TRP A 7 -0.60 -5.41 13.37
C TRP A 7 0.89 -4.99 13.36
N THR A 8 1.25 -4.11 12.42
CA THR A 8 2.49 -3.32 12.39
C THR A 8 2.23 -1.92 11.83
N THR A 9 3.07 -0.96 12.23
CA THR A 9 2.92 0.48 11.90
C THR A 9 3.44 0.74 10.48
N ASN A 10 2.63 1.36 9.62
CA ASN A 10 3.12 1.87 8.32
C ASN A 10 3.77 3.26 8.50
N ASN A 11 4.43 3.78 7.47
CA ASN A 11 5.16 5.04 7.56
C ASN A 11 4.26 6.25 7.89
N TRP A 12 3.02 6.26 7.40
CA TRP A 12 2.04 7.31 7.70
C TRP A 12 1.54 7.25 9.15
N ASP A 13 1.28 6.05 9.67
CA ASP A 13 0.89 5.84 11.07
C ASP A 13 2.01 6.32 12.02
N TYR A 14 3.26 6.02 11.67
CA TYR A 14 4.42 6.49 12.43
C TYR A 14 4.53 8.02 12.37
N TRP A 15 4.44 8.59 11.17
CA TRP A 15 4.55 10.03 10.99
C TRP A 15 3.46 10.79 11.74
N PHE A 16 2.22 10.30 11.74
CA PHE A 16 1.13 10.87 12.52
C PHE A 16 1.41 10.88 14.04
N LYS A 17 2.07 9.85 14.56
CA LYS A 17 2.44 9.77 15.99
C LYS A 17 3.45 10.84 16.39
N ILE A 18 4.44 11.12 15.52
CA ILE A 18 5.55 12.01 15.85
C ILE A 18 5.31 13.47 15.45
N GLU A 19 4.59 13.70 14.35
CA GLU A 19 4.37 15.04 13.76
C GLU A 19 2.90 15.25 13.42
N LYS A 20 2.03 14.98 14.40
CA LYS A 20 0.57 15.13 14.27
C LYS A 20 0.12 16.50 13.71
N TYR A 21 0.89 17.55 13.98
CA TYR A 21 0.63 18.92 13.50
C TYR A 21 0.72 19.07 11.97
N ARG A 22 1.39 18.15 11.27
CA ARG A 22 1.46 18.12 9.79
C ARG A 22 0.15 17.65 9.15
N PHE A 23 -0.76 17.03 9.90
CA PHE A 23 -1.97 16.43 9.38
C PHE A 23 -3.17 17.37 9.54
N PHE A 24 -4.04 17.40 8.53
CA PHE A 24 -5.26 18.22 8.56
C PHE A 24 -6.13 17.89 9.77
N ASN A 25 -6.52 18.93 10.52
CA ASN A 25 -7.23 18.82 11.80
C ASN A 25 -6.57 17.88 12.83
N GLN A 26 -5.32 17.45 12.60
CA GLN A 26 -4.60 16.53 13.47
C GLN A 26 -5.41 15.25 13.74
N GLN A 27 -6.12 14.74 12.73
CA GLN A 27 -6.90 13.51 12.84
C GLN A 27 -6.33 12.43 11.91
N PRO A 28 -6.36 11.15 12.31
CA PRO A 28 -6.01 10.06 11.41
C PRO A 28 -7.07 9.92 10.30
N CYS A 29 -6.74 9.21 9.23
CA CYS A 29 -7.75 8.85 8.21
C CYS A 29 -8.91 8.06 8.85
N LEU A 30 -10.15 8.47 8.54
CA LEU A 30 -11.37 8.11 9.28
C LEU A 30 -12.20 7.00 8.62
N ASN A 31 -11.74 6.39 7.53
CA ASN A 31 -12.51 5.38 6.79
C ASN A 31 -12.39 3.97 7.45
N ASP A 32 -13.53 3.32 7.69
CA ASP A 32 -13.63 2.00 8.33
C ASP A 32 -13.82 0.84 7.33
N PHE A 33 -13.33 0.99 6.09
CA PHE A 33 -13.41 -0.03 5.02
C PHE A 33 -12.99 -1.44 5.47
N TYR A 34 -12.08 -1.53 6.44
CA TYR A 34 -11.68 -2.80 7.04
C TYR A 34 -12.86 -3.62 7.60
N HIS A 35 -13.90 -2.95 8.11
CA HIS A 35 -15.12 -3.60 8.58
C HIS A 35 -16.30 -3.40 7.61
N SER A 36 -16.37 -2.28 6.88
CA SER A 36 -17.50 -1.92 6.02
C SER A 36 -17.38 -2.36 4.56
N TYR A 37 -16.30 -3.06 4.17
CA TYR A 37 -16.12 -3.47 2.78
C TYR A 37 -17.32 -4.21 2.17
N PRO A 38 -18.09 -5.07 2.88
CA PRO A 38 -19.25 -5.72 2.28
C PRO A 38 -20.32 -4.72 1.86
N GLU A 39 -20.62 -3.74 2.73
CA GLU A 39 -21.58 -2.69 2.46
C GLU A 39 -21.08 -1.75 1.36
N ASP A 40 -19.81 -1.33 1.41
CA ASP A 40 -19.21 -0.43 0.42
C ASP A 40 -19.19 -1.05 -0.98
N ILE A 41 -18.89 -2.36 -1.10
CA ILE A 41 -18.92 -3.10 -2.36
C ILE A 41 -20.36 -3.25 -2.87
N LYS A 42 -21.33 -3.49 -1.98
CA LYS A 42 -22.75 -3.54 -2.36
C LYS A 42 -23.22 -2.21 -2.93
N ILE A 43 -22.83 -1.09 -2.30
CA ILE A 43 -23.12 0.26 -2.81
C ILE A 43 -22.51 0.44 -4.20
N ALA A 44 -21.25 0.04 -4.41
CA ALA A 44 -20.61 0.12 -5.72
C ALA A 44 -21.41 -0.66 -6.79
N LYS A 45 -21.99 -1.82 -6.43
CA LYS A 45 -22.86 -2.58 -7.31
C LYS A 45 -24.18 -1.86 -7.61
N GLU A 46 -24.83 -1.29 -6.59
CA GLU A 46 -26.05 -0.50 -6.76
C GLU A 46 -25.83 0.74 -7.64
N LEU A 47 -24.62 1.30 -7.62
CA LEU A 47 -24.17 2.39 -8.51
C LEU A 47 -23.72 1.91 -9.90
N ASN A 48 -23.91 0.63 -10.24
CA ASN A 48 -23.56 0.01 -11.52
C ASN A 48 -22.05 0.03 -11.85
N PHE A 49 -21.17 0.02 -10.84
CA PHE A 49 -19.75 -0.12 -11.10
C PHE A 49 -19.45 -1.55 -11.60
N ASN A 50 -18.58 -1.66 -12.59
CA ASN A 50 -18.12 -2.94 -13.14
C ASN A 50 -16.78 -3.39 -12.54
N SER A 51 -16.09 -2.50 -11.85
CA SER A 51 -14.77 -2.72 -11.26
C SER A 51 -14.58 -1.80 -10.06
N LEU A 52 -13.71 -2.22 -9.14
CA LEU A 52 -13.30 -1.40 -8.00
C LEU A 52 -11.78 -1.51 -7.85
N ARG A 53 -11.12 -0.35 -7.81
CA ARG A 53 -9.68 -0.26 -7.54
C ARG A 53 -9.45 -0.01 -6.06
N THR A 54 -8.69 -0.90 -5.43
CA THR A 54 -8.22 -0.75 -4.04
C THR A 54 -6.75 -1.17 -3.93
N SER A 55 -6.17 -1.12 -2.73
CA SER A 55 -4.79 -1.57 -2.49
C SER A 55 -4.69 -2.66 -1.44
N ILE A 56 -3.67 -3.49 -1.60
CA ILE A 56 -3.19 -4.35 -0.51
C ILE A 56 -2.17 -3.54 0.29
N GLN A 57 -2.37 -3.48 1.60
CA GLN A 57 -1.48 -2.78 2.52
C GLN A 57 -0.33 -3.72 2.86
N TRP A 58 0.89 -3.36 2.45
CA TRP A 58 2.08 -4.20 2.62
C TRP A 58 2.27 -4.65 4.07
N THR A 59 2.10 -3.75 5.05
CA THR A 59 2.24 -4.10 6.47
C THR A 59 1.23 -5.12 6.98
N ARG A 60 0.06 -5.25 6.34
CA ARG A 60 -0.95 -6.26 6.72
C ARG A 60 -0.59 -7.64 6.20
N LEU A 61 -0.04 -7.70 4.99
CA LEU A 61 0.28 -8.98 4.33
C LEU A 61 1.62 -9.54 4.80
N ILE A 62 2.66 -8.69 4.86
CA ILE A 62 4.03 -9.09 5.22
C ILE A 62 4.60 -8.08 6.23
N PRO A 63 4.20 -8.16 7.51
CA PRO A 63 4.45 -7.13 8.53
C PRO A 63 5.92 -6.83 8.80
N ASP A 64 6.80 -7.83 8.67
CA ASP A 64 8.25 -7.79 8.95
C ASP A 64 9.12 -7.88 7.68
N GLY A 65 8.48 -7.86 6.50
CA GLY A 65 9.13 -8.03 5.21
C GLY A 65 9.51 -9.47 4.84
N LYS A 66 9.17 -10.47 5.67
CA LYS A 66 9.55 -11.88 5.45
C LYS A 66 8.41 -12.86 5.65
N THR A 67 7.63 -12.68 6.71
CA THR A 67 6.61 -13.61 7.19
C THR A 67 5.25 -13.22 6.64
N ILE A 68 4.58 -14.12 5.93
CA ILE A 68 3.19 -13.93 5.48
C ILE A 68 2.27 -13.97 6.70
N ASN A 69 1.39 -12.97 6.82
CA ASN A 69 0.38 -12.91 7.88
C ASN A 69 -0.94 -13.54 7.40
N PRO A 70 -1.35 -14.72 7.91
CA PRO A 70 -2.56 -15.39 7.47
C PRO A 70 -3.85 -14.58 7.67
N LYS A 71 -3.89 -13.69 8.67
CA LYS A 71 -5.04 -12.80 8.89
C LYS A 71 -5.15 -11.74 7.79
N GLY A 72 -4.02 -11.23 7.31
CA GLY A 72 -3.98 -10.33 6.15
C GLY A 72 -4.47 -11.02 4.89
N VAL A 73 -3.98 -12.25 4.64
CA VAL A 73 -4.43 -13.08 3.51
C VAL A 73 -5.95 -13.32 3.56
N ALA A 74 -6.47 -13.75 4.71
CA ALA A 74 -7.90 -13.99 4.89
C ALA A 74 -8.74 -12.72 4.66
N PHE A 75 -8.29 -11.57 5.15
CA PHE A 75 -8.98 -10.30 4.92
C PHE A 75 -9.07 -9.96 3.43
N TYR A 76 -7.95 -9.98 2.70
CA TYR A 76 -7.96 -9.63 1.27
C TYR A 76 -8.70 -10.65 0.42
N ASN A 77 -8.64 -11.95 0.76
CA ASN A 77 -9.49 -12.96 0.13
C ASN A 77 -10.98 -12.64 0.33
N ASN A 78 -11.39 -12.26 1.55
CA ASN A 78 -12.79 -11.92 1.80
C ASN A 78 -13.24 -10.68 1.03
N VAL A 79 -12.40 -9.65 0.94
CA VAL A 79 -12.68 -8.44 0.15
C VAL A 79 -12.82 -8.79 -1.34
N ILE A 80 -11.86 -9.51 -1.91
CA ILE A 80 -11.84 -9.91 -3.32
C ILE A 80 -13.05 -10.79 -3.64
N ASN A 81 -13.33 -11.79 -2.81
CA ASN A 81 -14.48 -12.68 -2.99
C ASN A 81 -15.81 -11.91 -2.93
N GLU A 82 -15.93 -10.90 -2.05
CA GLU A 82 -17.14 -10.08 -1.99
C GLU A 82 -17.29 -9.21 -3.24
N MET A 83 -16.19 -8.68 -3.80
CA MET A 83 -16.23 -7.98 -5.10
C MET A 83 -16.74 -8.92 -6.21
N LEU A 84 -16.15 -10.11 -6.33
CA LEU A 84 -16.51 -11.08 -7.36
C LEU A 84 -17.97 -11.55 -7.23
N LYS A 85 -18.43 -11.83 -6.01
CA LYS A 85 -19.83 -12.19 -5.71
C LYS A 85 -20.82 -11.11 -6.17
N ASN A 86 -20.44 -9.84 -6.12
CA ASN A 86 -21.24 -8.72 -6.59
C ASN A 86 -21.03 -8.39 -8.08
N ASN A 87 -20.29 -9.23 -8.83
CA ASN A 87 -19.89 -9.01 -10.22
C ASN A 87 -19.10 -7.70 -10.41
N ILE A 88 -18.21 -7.39 -9.45
CA ILE A 88 -17.28 -6.27 -9.51
C ILE A 88 -15.88 -6.84 -9.71
N LYS A 89 -15.19 -6.39 -10.76
CA LYS A 89 -13.82 -6.80 -11.07
C LYS A 89 -12.82 -6.17 -10.10
N PRO A 90 -11.94 -6.96 -9.43
CA PRO A 90 -10.94 -6.42 -8.53
C PRO A 90 -9.77 -5.84 -9.31
N ILE A 91 -9.45 -4.57 -9.09
CA ILE A 91 -8.19 -3.95 -9.53
C ILE A 91 -7.35 -3.67 -8.30
N ILE A 92 -6.19 -4.31 -8.19
CA ILE A 92 -5.37 -4.25 -6.98
C ILE A 92 -4.09 -3.46 -7.21
N ASN A 93 -3.92 -2.39 -6.43
CA ASN A 93 -2.69 -1.63 -6.37
C ASN A 93 -1.77 -2.13 -5.25
N LEU A 94 -0.50 -2.42 -5.54
CA LEU A 94 0.43 -3.01 -4.56
C LEU A 94 1.06 -1.97 -3.64
N PHE A 95 1.48 -0.82 -4.17
CA PHE A 95 2.09 0.25 -3.38
C PHE A 95 1.30 1.55 -3.48
N HIS A 96 0.71 1.99 -2.35
CA HIS A 96 -0.07 3.21 -2.27
C HIS A 96 0.43 4.10 -1.12
N PHE A 97 1.73 4.42 -1.15
CA PHE A 97 2.43 5.29 -0.19
C PHE A 97 2.55 4.75 1.24
N ASP A 98 1.93 3.62 1.55
CA ASP A 98 1.82 2.99 2.86
C ASP A 98 2.95 1.98 3.14
N MET A 99 4.19 2.38 2.83
CA MET A 99 5.39 1.59 3.10
C MET A 99 5.45 1.16 4.59
N PRO A 100 5.84 -0.08 4.90
CA PRO A 100 6.15 -0.46 6.27
C PRO A 100 7.18 0.46 6.92
N HIS A 101 6.99 0.82 8.19
CA HIS A 101 7.93 1.73 8.85
C HIS A 101 9.35 1.16 8.90
N TRP A 102 9.49 -0.16 9.13
CA TRP A 102 10.79 -0.84 9.11
C TRP A 102 11.53 -0.68 7.77
N ALA A 103 10.81 -0.58 6.66
CA ALA A 103 11.41 -0.39 5.35
C ALA A 103 11.90 1.05 5.18
N GLN A 104 11.13 2.03 5.69
CA GLN A 104 11.58 3.41 5.73
C GLN A 104 12.81 3.59 6.61
N GLU A 105 12.91 2.91 7.75
CA GLU A 105 14.09 2.91 8.63
C GLU A 105 15.35 2.33 7.95
N LYS A 106 15.16 1.45 6.97
CA LYS A 106 16.24 0.92 6.12
C LYS A 106 16.59 1.82 4.93
N GLY A 107 16.10 3.06 4.90
CA GLY A 107 16.35 4.03 3.83
C GLY A 107 15.25 4.09 2.77
N GLY A 108 14.12 3.39 2.97
CA GLY A 108 12.98 3.40 2.06
C GLY A 108 13.39 3.12 0.62
N TRP A 109 12.91 3.91 -0.33
CA TRP A 109 13.25 3.72 -1.74
C TRP A 109 14.71 4.03 -2.10
N LEU A 110 15.53 4.61 -1.22
CA LEU A 110 16.97 4.69 -1.46
C LEU A 110 17.65 3.32 -1.34
N SER A 111 17.02 2.37 -0.64
CA SER A 111 17.60 1.08 -0.30
C SER A 111 17.27 -0.01 -1.30
N ARG A 112 18.31 -0.71 -1.79
CA ARG A 112 18.16 -1.90 -2.63
C ARG A 112 17.51 -3.06 -1.87
N GLU A 113 17.73 -3.14 -0.57
CA GLU A 113 17.07 -4.15 0.27
C GLU A 113 15.55 -3.96 0.27
N VAL A 114 15.08 -2.72 0.33
CA VAL A 114 13.64 -2.41 0.27
C VAL A 114 13.05 -2.70 -1.11
N VAL A 115 13.82 -2.46 -2.18
CA VAL A 115 13.43 -2.85 -3.55
C VAL A 115 13.22 -4.37 -3.65
N ASP A 116 14.12 -5.16 -3.07
CA ASP A 116 14.00 -6.63 -3.06
C ASP A 116 12.84 -7.11 -2.20
N ALA A 117 12.64 -6.48 -1.04
CA ALA A 117 11.50 -6.79 -0.18
C ALA A 117 10.15 -6.46 -0.85
N PHE A 118 10.09 -5.38 -1.64
CA PHE A 118 8.90 -5.08 -2.44
C PHE A 118 8.66 -6.13 -3.50
N ALA A 119 9.70 -6.61 -4.18
CA ALA A 119 9.57 -7.69 -5.17
C ALA A 119 9.03 -8.98 -4.53
N PHE A 120 9.55 -9.35 -3.35
CA PHE A 120 9.02 -10.49 -2.58
C PHE A 120 7.54 -10.30 -2.20
N TYR A 121 7.17 -9.10 -1.75
CA TYR A 121 5.79 -8.76 -1.46
C TYR A 121 4.88 -8.84 -2.70
N ALA A 122 5.31 -8.30 -3.83
CA ALA A 122 4.57 -8.35 -5.08
C ALA A 122 4.36 -9.78 -5.56
N LYS A 123 5.43 -10.60 -5.58
CA LYS A 123 5.37 -12.03 -5.88
C LYS A 123 4.33 -12.74 -5.02
N THR A 124 4.39 -12.52 -3.70
CA THR A 124 3.45 -13.11 -2.75
C THR A 124 2.00 -12.72 -3.05
N CYS A 125 1.75 -11.45 -3.44
CA CYS A 125 0.42 -11.02 -3.87
C CYS A 125 -0.06 -11.74 -5.14
N PHE A 126 0.82 -11.93 -6.12
CA PHE A 126 0.48 -12.64 -7.36
C PHE A 126 0.19 -14.12 -7.11
N GLU A 127 1.02 -14.79 -6.30
CA GLU A 127 0.83 -16.20 -5.94
C GLU A 127 -0.47 -16.42 -5.14
N LEU A 128 -0.84 -15.50 -4.27
CA LEU A 128 -2.03 -15.65 -3.41
C LEU A 128 -3.34 -15.22 -4.09
N PHE A 129 -3.30 -14.19 -4.95
CA PHE A 129 -4.51 -13.53 -5.43
C PHE A 129 -4.61 -13.46 -6.96
N GLY A 130 -3.59 -13.92 -7.69
CA GLY A 130 -3.49 -13.81 -9.15
C GLY A 130 -4.66 -14.40 -9.92
N ASP A 131 -5.21 -15.51 -9.44
CA ASP A 131 -6.34 -16.20 -10.09
C ASP A 131 -7.67 -15.44 -9.98
N CYS A 132 -7.77 -14.50 -9.04
CA CYS A 132 -9.02 -13.80 -8.71
C CYS A 132 -8.99 -12.30 -9.07
N VAL A 133 -7.82 -11.72 -9.28
CA VAL A 133 -7.63 -10.29 -9.54
C VAL A 133 -7.57 -10.03 -11.05
N GLU A 134 -8.39 -9.09 -11.55
CA GLU A 134 -8.43 -8.76 -12.98
C GLU A 134 -7.14 -8.06 -13.43
N MET A 135 -6.63 -7.13 -12.61
CA MET A 135 -5.46 -6.33 -12.94
C MET A 135 -4.71 -5.92 -11.68
N PHE A 136 -3.38 -6.06 -11.72
CA PHE A 136 -2.49 -5.47 -10.74
C PHE A 136 -1.86 -4.17 -11.25
N ALA A 137 -1.83 -3.16 -10.39
CA ALA A 137 -0.98 -1.99 -10.53
C ALA A 137 0.13 -2.08 -9.48
N THR A 138 1.39 -1.95 -9.89
CA THR A 138 2.53 -2.07 -8.97
C THR A 138 2.68 -0.82 -8.09
N PHE A 139 2.71 0.36 -8.70
CA PHE A 139 2.86 1.65 -8.02
C PHE A 139 1.70 2.58 -8.36
N ASN A 140 1.14 3.22 -7.32
CA ASN A 140 0.34 4.43 -7.49
C ASN A 140 1.28 5.63 -7.51
N GLU A 141 1.16 6.48 -8.54
CA GLU A 141 1.80 7.81 -8.62
C GLU A 141 3.24 7.85 -8.05
N PRO A 142 4.18 7.07 -8.61
CA PRO A 142 5.53 6.94 -8.03
C PRO A 142 6.27 8.27 -7.88
N ILE A 143 5.92 9.27 -8.70
CA ILE A 143 6.47 10.63 -8.62
C ILE A 143 6.11 11.34 -7.31
N VAL A 144 4.93 11.08 -6.73
CA VAL A 144 4.48 11.74 -5.49
C VAL A 144 5.42 11.39 -4.34
N VAL A 145 5.89 10.14 -4.25
CA VAL A 145 6.84 9.73 -3.22
C VAL A 145 8.19 10.45 -3.35
N VAL A 146 8.60 10.72 -4.57
CA VAL A 146 9.84 11.43 -4.87
C VAL A 146 9.69 12.91 -4.54
N GLU A 147 8.64 13.54 -5.08
CA GLU A 147 8.33 14.93 -4.88
C GLU A 147 8.12 15.24 -3.41
N GLY A 148 7.17 14.58 -2.76
CA GLY A 148 6.82 14.89 -1.38
C GLY A 148 7.85 14.45 -0.34
N GLY A 149 8.69 13.46 -0.67
CA GLY A 149 9.69 12.90 0.25
C GLY A 149 11.09 13.49 0.15
N TYR A 150 11.49 13.91 -1.06
CA TYR A 150 12.88 14.28 -1.35
C TYR A 150 13.05 15.56 -2.15
N TRP A 151 12.05 16.06 -2.89
CA TRP A 151 12.18 17.34 -3.59
C TRP A 151 11.46 18.49 -2.87
N TYR A 152 10.41 18.16 -2.14
CA TYR A 152 9.61 19.05 -1.32
C TYR A 152 9.42 18.45 0.09
N ASP A 153 8.97 19.28 1.05
CA ASP A 153 8.73 18.92 2.45
C ASP A 153 7.24 18.56 2.67
N TRP A 154 6.66 17.69 1.83
CA TRP A 154 5.22 17.37 1.88
C TRP A 154 4.90 16.15 2.72
N HIS A 155 5.73 15.11 2.68
CA HIS A 155 5.55 13.94 3.53
C HIS A 155 6.87 13.24 3.86
N ARG A 156 6.89 12.49 4.96
CA ARG A 156 8.07 11.73 5.41
C ARG A 156 8.67 10.90 4.26
N PRO A 157 10.00 10.87 4.05
CA PRO A 157 11.08 11.28 4.97
C PRO A 157 11.46 12.76 4.95
N ASN A 158 10.86 13.57 4.07
CA ASN A 158 11.04 15.02 4.03
C ASN A 158 12.50 15.50 4.14
N GLU A 159 13.42 14.79 3.46
CA GLU A 159 14.86 15.07 3.50
C GLU A 159 15.27 16.23 2.58
N VAL A 160 14.43 16.58 1.60
CA VAL A 160 14.63 17.69 0.64
C VAL A 160 16.05 17.69 0.02
N TYR A 161 16.37 16.60 -0.67
CA TYR A 161 17.63 16.39 -1.37
C TYR A 161 17.42 15.80 -2.76
N MET A 162 17.72 16.58 -3.81
CA MET A 162 17.41 16.23 -5.20
C MET A 162 18.02 14.90 -5.65
N GLN A 163 19.29 14.63 -5.31
CA GLN A 163 19.98 13.40 -5.66
C GLN A 163 19.34 12.18 -5.02
N ALA A 164 18.89 12.28 -3.75
CA ALA A 164 18.12 11.21 -3.11
C ALA A 164 16.78 10.99 -3.84
N GLY A 165 16.09 12.05 -4.24
CA GLY A 165 14.85 11.93 -5.01
C GLY A 165 15.05 11.19 -6.35
N MET A 166 16.11 11.52 -7.09
CA MET A 166 16.47 10.79 -8.32
C MET A 166 16.77 9.31 -8.05
N GLN A 167 17.50 9.01 -6.96
CA GLN A 167 17.83 7.64 -6.58
C GLN A 167 16.58 6.85 -6.15
N ALA A 168 15.66 7.46 -5.41
CA ALA A 168 14.38 6.88 -5.01
C ALA A 168 13.47 6.64 -6.21
N GLN A 169 13.44 7.56 -7.18
CA GLN A 169 12.71 7.39 -8.44
C GLN A 169 13.25 6.19 -9.22
N TRP A 170 14.57 6.13 -9.40
CA TRP A 170 15.23 5.02 -10.09
C TRP A 170 14.93 3.68 -9.42
N ASN A 171 15.05 3.61 -8.10
CA ASN A 171 14.82 2.36 -7.36
C ASN A 171 13.35 1.94 -7.36
N SER A 172 12.41 2.88 -7.29
CA SER A 172 10.98 2.60 -7.46
C SER A 172 10.70 2.00 -8.84
N LEU A 173 11.36 2.49 -9.90
CA LEU A 173 11.25 1.92 -11.24
C LEU A 173 11.86 0.50 -11.31
N ILE A 174 13.01 0.26 -10.68
CA ILE A 174 13.58 -1.09 -10.59
C ILE A 174 12.65 -2.03 -9.81
N ALA A 175 12.04 -1.55 -8.72
CA ALA A 175 11.06 -2.32 -7.95
C ALA A 175 9.83 -2.69 -8.78
N HIS A 176 9.34 -1.76 -9.61
CA HIS A 176 8.30 -2.03 -10.61
C HIS A 176 8.73 -3.16 -11.57
N PHE A 177 9.91 -3.05 -12.19
CA PHE A 177 10.38 -4.06 -13.13
C PHE A 177 10.59 -5.43 -12.49
N LYS A 178 11.08 -5.47 -11.25
CA LYS A 178 11.21 -6.73 -10.51
C LYS A 178 9.85 -7.36 -10.25
N ALA A 179 8.88 -6.58 -9.79
CA ALA A 179 7.52 -7.08 -9.57
C ALA A 179 6.92 -7.66 -10.87
N VAL A 180 7.00 -6.95 -11.99
CA VAL A 180 6.42 -7.43 -13.27
C VAL A 180 7.09 -8.72 -13.81
N LYS A 181 8.31 -9.04 -13.37
CA LYS A 181 9.05 -10.22 -13.82
C LYS A 181 8.65 -11.51 -13.10
N GLU A 182 8.10 -11.41 -11.89
CA GLU A 182 7.69 -12.56 -11.06
C GLU A 182 6.45 -13.27 -11.62
#